data_AF-A0A2E8VVV4-F1
#
_entry.id   AF-A0A2E8VVV4-F1
#
_cell.length_a   1.000
_cell.length_b   1.000
_cell.length_c   1.000
_cell.angle_alpha   90.00
_cell.angle_beta   90.00
_cell.angle_gamma   90.00
#
_symmetry.space_group_name_H-M   'P 1'
#
loop_
_entity.id
_entity.type
_entity.pdbx_description
1 polymer ?
#
loop_
_entity_poly.entity_id
_entity_poly.type
_entity_poly.pdbx_seq_one_letter_code
_entity_poly.pdbx_strand_id
1 'polypeptide(L)' 'KVDEEIMDLLDTSAVTFQCILTKCDKVNLEQRSQTLNQVRKKLQTHPAAFPELLVTSAEDKVGLETLRSIIATLD' A
#
# COMPACT_ATOMS: atom_id res chain seq x y z
N LYS A 1 0.08 14.08 -5.14
CA LYS A 1 1.26 14.53 -5.92
C LYS A 1 2.55 14.20 -5.19
N VAL A 2 2.69 14.52 -3.90
CA VAL A 2 3.85 14.10 -3.11
C VAL A 2 4.07 12.57 -3.13
N ASP A 3 3.01 11.76 -3.00
CA ASP A 3 3.16 10.30 -3.03
C ASP A 3 3.71 9.77 -4.36
N GLU A 4 3.33 10.38 -5.48
CA GLU A 4 3.78 9.97 -6.83
C GLU A 4 5.27 10.31 -7.01
N GLU A 5 5.69 11.49 -6.57
CA GLU A 5 7.11 11.90 -6.61
C GLU A 5 8.01 10.98 -5.76
N ILE A 6 7.50 10.51 -4.62
CA ILE A 6 8.22 9.54 -3.77
C ILE A 6 8.32 8.17 -4.47
N MET A 7 7.23 7.70 -5.11
CA MET A 7 7.22 6.44 -5.86
C MET A 7 8.22 6.47 -7.01
N ASP A 8 8.27 7.57 -7.77
CA ASP A 8 9.23 7.76 -8.87
C ASP A 8 10.69 7.76 -8.38
N LEU A 9 10.94 8.35 -7.21
CA LEU A 9 12.28 8.35 -6.59
C LEU A 9 12.68 6.93 -6.16
N LEU A 10 11.75 6.16 -5.59
CA LEU A 10 11.98 4.77 -5.17
C LEU A 10 12.21 3.85 -6.37
N ASP A 11 11.43 4.03 -7.46
CA ASP A 11 11.63 3.34 -8.73
C ASP A 11 13.03 3.63 -9.29
N THR A 12 13.45 4.90 -9.30
CA THR A 12 14.79 5.32 -9.78
C THR A 12 15.91 4.73 -8.91
N SER A 13 15.66 4.58 -7.61
CA SER A 13 16.62 4.03 -6.65
C SER A 13 16.67 2.50 -6.66
N ALA A 14 15.86 1.83 -7.49
CA ALA A 14 15.68 0.38 -7.54
C ALA A 14 15.34 -0.24 -6.17
N VAL A 15 14.65 0.53 -5.31
CA VAL A 15 14.25 0.08 -3.98
C VAL A 15 12.82 -0.45 -4.08
N THR A 16 12.66 -1.73 -3.79
CA THR A 16 11.33 -2.34 -3.72
C THR A 16 10.53 -1.75 -2.57
N PHE A 17 9.31 -1.30 -2.83
CA PHE A 17 8.43 -0.74 -1.80
C PHE A 17 7.06 -1.40 -1.83
N GLN A 18 6.43 -1.49 -0.66
CA GLN A 18 5.06 -1.97 -0.52
C GLN A 18 4.16 -0.82 -0.07
N CYS A 19 3.04 -0.64 -0.76
CA CYS A 19 2.04 0.35 -0.38
C CYS A 19 1.07 -0.20 0.65
N ILE A 20 0.96 0.50 1.78
CA ILE A 20 0.05 0.17 2.88
C ILE A 20 -0.99 1.29 3.01
N LEU A 21 -2.26 0.96 2.77
CA LEU A 21 -3.38 1.86 2.95
C LEU A 21 -3.84 1.80 4.41
N THR A 22 -3.67 2.89 5.14
CA THR A 22 -4.04 2.99 6.57
C THR A 22 -5.44 3.59 6.75
N LYS A 23 -5.95 3.60 7.99
CA LYS A 23 -7.21 4.25 8.39
C LYS A 23 -8.46 3.78 7.63
N CYS A 24 -8.54 2.49 7.34
CA CYS A 24 -9.68 1.96 6.59
C CYS A 24 -11.01 1.93 7.35
N ASP A 25 -10.98 2.25 8.64
CA ASP A 25 -12.14 2.56 9.48
C ASP A 25 -12.93 3.80 8.98
N LYS A 26 -12.27 4.78 8.34
CA LYS A 26 -12.92 6.06 7.96
C LYS A 26 -13.55 6.03 6.57
N VAL A 27 -13.51 4.89 5.90
CA VAL A 27 -13.86 4.77 4.48
C VAL A 27 -14.91 3.69 4.31
N ASN A 28 -16.00 3.99 3.60
CA ASN A 28 -17.01 2.98 3.33
C ASN A 28 -16.46 1.90 2.37
N LEU A 29 -17.10 0.72 2.32
CA LEU A 29 -16.61 -0.43 1.53
C LEU A 29 -16.47 -0.10 0.03
N GLU A 30 -17.38 0.72 -0.51
CA GLU A 30 -17.39 1.10 -1.93
C GLU A 30 -16.24 2.05 -2.27
N GLN A 31 -16.06 3.12 -1.50
CA GLN A 31 -14.95 4.06 -1.62
C GLN A 31 -13.62 3.35 -1.40
N ARG A 32 -13.53 2.46 -0.41
CA ARG A 32 -12.33 1.64 -0.20
C ARG A 32 -11.99 0.82 -1.45
N SER A 33 -12.98 0.19 -2.06
CA SER A 33 -12.79 -0.60 -3.28
C SER A 33 -12.38 0.28 -4.47
N GLN A 34 -12.98 1.47 -4.60
CA GLN A 34 -12.59 2.45 -5.63
C GLN A 34 -11.15 2.94 -5.44
N THR A 35 -10.76 3.30 -4.22
CA THR A 35 -9.39 3.73 -3.89
C THR A 35 -8.40 2.59 -4.15
N LEU A 36 -8.72 1.36 -3.74
CA LEU A 36 -7.87 0.19 -4.02
C LEU A 36 -7.66 -0.01 -5.52
N ASN A 37 -8.72 0.07 -6.32
CA ASN A 37 -8.61 -0.06 -7.78
C ASN A 37 -7.78 1.07 -8.40
N GLN A 38 -7.97 2.31 -7.93
CA GLN A 38 -7.21 3.46 -8.41
C GLN A 38 -5.72 3.31 -8.08
N VAL A 39 -5.39 2.95 -6.85
CA VAL A 39 -4.00 2.76 -6.41
C VAL A 39 -3.37 1.56 -7.11
N ARG A 40 -4.10 0.45 -7.28
CA ARG A 40 -3.63 -0.72 -8.02
C ARG A 40 -3.28 -0.38 -9.47
N LYS A 41 -4.10 0.43 -10.14
CA LYS A 41 -3.85 0.88 -11.51
C LYS A 41 -2.59 1.76 -11.60
N LYS A 42 -2.33 2.58 -10.59
CA LYS A 42 -1.09 3.39 -10.52
C LYS A 42 0.12 2.51 -10.21
N LEU A 43 0.02 1.58 -9.27
CA LEU A 43 1.15 0.69 -8.94
C LEU A 43 1.59 -0.19 -10.12
N GLN A 44 0.68 -0.51 -11.04
CA GLN A 44 1.06 -1.23 -12.28
C GLN A 44 2.05 -0.46 -13.17
N THR A 45 2.16 0.87 -13.02
CA THR A 45 3.15 1.66 -13.77
C THR A 45 4.50 1.74 -13.06
N HIS A 46 4.60 1.27 -11.81
CA HIS A 46 5.80 1.34 -10.98
C HIS A 46 6.39 -0.08 -10.80
N PRO A 47 7.45 -0.44 -11.53
CA PRO A 47 8.01 -1.80 -11.47
C PRO A 47 8.64 -2.14 -10.11
N ALA A 48 9.08 -1.17 -9.31
CA ALA A 48 9.60 -1.42 -7.97
C ALA A 48 8.50 -1.60 -6.91
N ALA A 49 7.23 -1.37 -7.26
CA ALA A 49 6.11 -1.57 -6.37
C ALA A 49 5.77 -3.05 -6.19
N PHE A 50 5.63 -3.50 -4.94
CA PHE A 50 5.10 -4.81 -4.63
C PHE A 50 3.60 -4.87 -4.98
N PRO A 51 3.13 -5.89 -5.73
CA PRO A 51 1.76 -5.91 -6.26
C PRO A 51 0.68 -6.10 -5.20
N GLU A 52 1.05 -6.61 -4.01
CA GLU A 52 0.12 -6.80 -2.91
C GLU A 52 -0.08 -5.53 -2.09
N LEU A 53 -1.27 -4.96 -2.20
CA LEU A 53 -1.72 -3.82 -1.41
C LEU A 53 -2.23 -4.29 -0.05
N LEU A 54 -1.58 -3.84 1.01
CA LEU A 54 -2.05 -4.13 2.36
C LEU A 54 -2.96 -3.02 2.86
N VAL A 55 -4.03 -3.42 3.54
CA VAL A 55 -4.99 -2.50 4.11
C VAL A 55 -5.03 -2.66 5.62
N THR A 56 -4.84 -1.57 6.34
CA THR A 56 -4.74 -1.56 7.80
C THR A 56 -5.62 -0.50 8.46
N SER A 57 -6.06 -0.77 9.68
CA SER A 57 -6.64 0.21 10.60
C SER A 57 -5.94 0.10 11.95
N ALA A 58 -5.42 1.21 12.45
CA ALA A 58 -4.79 1.26 13.76
C ALA A 58 -5.85 1.28 14.89
N GLU A 59 -7.02 1.87 14.63
CA GLU A 59 -8.12 1.96 15.59
C GLU A 59 -8.80 0.58 15.74
N ASP A 60 -9.13 -0.07 14.62
CA ASP A 60 -9.80 -1.39 14.62
C ASP A 60 -8.81 -2.58 14.68
N LYS A 61 -7.50 -2.30 14.71
CA LYS A 61 -6.40 -3.28 14.63
C LYS A 61 -6.44 -4.21 13.42
N VAL A 62 -7.17 -3.84 12.37
CA VAL A 62 -7.30 -4.62 11.13
C VAL A 62 -5.99 -4.61 10.35
N GLY A 63 -5.56 -5.78 9.87
CA GLY A 63 -4.39 -5.93 8.97
C GLY A 63 -3.02 -5.76 9.64
N LEU A 64 -2.97 -5.43 10.94
CA LEU A 64 -1.70 -5.24 11.66
C LEU A 64 -0.95 -6.57 11.88
N GLU A 65 -1.66 -7.68 12.11
CA GLU A 65 -1.01 -8.99 12.23
C GLU A 65 -0.39 -9.41 10.89
N THR A 66 -1.12 -9.23 9.79
CA THR A 66 -0.61 -9.47 8.44
C THR A 66 0.61 -8.60 8.14
N LEU A 67 0.57 -7.31 8.48
CA LEU A 67 1.72 -6.41 8.34
C LEU A 67 2.95 -6.91 9.10
N ARG A 68 2.76 -7.31 10.37
CA ARG A 68 3.85 -7.83 11.21
C ARG A 68 4.41 -9.13 10.65
N SER A 69 3.55 -10.02 10.15
CA SER A 69 3.99 -11.27 9.53
C SER A 69 4.81 -11.01 8.27
N ILE A 70 4.37 -10.12 7.39
CA ILE A 70 5.10 -9.76 6.16
C ILE A 70 6.48 -9.22 6.51
N ILE A 71 6.55 -8.29 7.47
CA ILE A 71 7.83 -7.70 7.91
C ILE A 71 8.75 -8.78 8.52
N ALA A 72 8.20 -9.72 9.29
CA ALA A 72 8.98 -10.80 9.88
C ALA A 72 9.50 -11.82 8.85
N THR A 73 8.90 -11.87 7.65
CA THR A 73 9.31 -12.76 6.55
C THR A 73 10.14 -12.07 5.48
N LEU A 74 10.42 -10.77 5.62
CA LEU A 74 11.36 -10.05 4.77
C LEU A 74 12.78 -10.37 5.25
N ASP A 75 13.42 -11.34 4.59
CA ASP A 75 14.87 -11.61 4.68
C ASP A 75 15.68 -10.65 3.78
#